data_AF-A0A958JI47-F1
#
_entry.id   AF-A0A958JI47-F1
#
_cell.length_a   1.000
_cell.length_b   1.000
_cell.length_c   1.000
_cell.angle_alpha   90.00
_cell.angle_beta   90.00
_cell.angle_gamma   90.00
#
_symmetry.space_group_name_H-M   'P 1'
#
loop_
_entity.id
_entity.type
_entity.pdbx_description
1 polymer ?
#
loop_
_entity_poly.entity_id
_entity_poly.type
_entity_poly.pdbx_seq_one_letter_code
_entity_poly.pdbx_strand_id
1 'polypeptide(L)' 'MKKKIPISQFKAECLKILEQLAPEGIEVTKHGKPLARIYPVEQQSAALIGSLKGKLKKHGDTESTGAVWNAQS' A
#
# COMPACT_ATOMS: atom_id res chain seq x y z
N MET A 1 3.98 -15.02 -9.24
CA MET A 1 4.56 -14.54 -10.52
C MET A 1 3.76 -13.32 -10.97
N LYS A 2 4.39 -12.21 -11.40
CA LYS A 2 3.67 -10.99 -11.81
C LYS A 2 3.01 -11.22 -13.18
N LYS A 3 1.67 -11.15 -13.25
CA LYS A 3 0.91 -11.31 -14.50
C LYS A 3 1.10 -10.08 -15.38
N LYS A 4 1.53 -10.27 -16.62
CA LYS A 4 1.77 -9.20 -17.60
C LYS A 4 0.76 -9.30 -18.74
N ILE A 5 0.15 -8.17 -19.10
CA ILE A 5 -0.82 -8.11 -20.21
C ILE A 5 -0.49 -6.95 -21.15
N PRO A 6 -0.73 -7.08 -22.46
CA PRO A 6 -0.66 -5.96 -23.39
C PRO A 6 -1.80 -4.95 -23.17
N ILE A 7 -1.55 -3.68 -23.48
CA ILE A 7 -2.56 -2.61 -23.42
C ILE A 7 -3.75 -2.86 -24.34
N SER A 8 -3.56 -3.59 -25.44
CA SER A 8 -4.65 -4.01 -26.34
C SER A 8 -5.61 -4.97 -25.65
N GLN A 9 -5.08 -5.97 -24.93
CA GLN A 9 -5.89 -6.91 -24.16
C GLN A 9 -6.60 -6.21 -23.01
N PHE A 10 -5.90 -5.34 -22.27
CA PHE A 10 -6.51 -4.57 -21.20
C PHE A 10 -7.69 -3.72 -21.68
N LYS A 11 -7.59 -3.08 -22.85
CA LYS A 11 -8.69 -2.31 -23.45
C LYS A 11 -9.89 -3.18 -23.82
N ALA A 12 -9.66 -4.39 -24.31
CA ALA A 12 -10.73 -5.29 -24.75
C ALA A 12 -11.47 -5.95 -23.58
N GLU A 13 -10.77 -6.26 -22.49
CA GLU A 13 -11.30 -7.04 -21.35
C GLU A 13 -11.25 -6.27 -20.02
N CYS A 14 -11.28 -4.93 -20.08
CA CYS A 14 -10.98 -4.06 -18.93
C CYS A 14 -11.79 -4.43 -17.67
N LEU A 15 -13.12 -4.47 -17.78
CA LEU A 15 -14.00 -4.71 -16.63
C LEU A 15 -13.76 -6.09 -15.99
N LYS A 16 -13.71 -7.14 -16.82
CA LYS A 16 -13.45 -8.52 -16.38
C LYS A 16 -12.09 -8.64 -15.67
N ILE A 17 -11.07 -7.94 -16.18
CA ILE A 17 -9.74 -7.93 -15.58
C ILE A 17 -9.75 -7.25 -14.21
N LEU A 18 -10.49 -6.14 -14.07
CA LEU A 18 -10.62 -5.42 -12.80
C LEU A 18 -11.42 -6.22 -11.76
N GLU A 19 -12.47 -6.93 -12.17
CA GLU A 19 -13.28 -7.78 -11.27
C GLU A 19 -12.49 -8.99 -10.74
N GLN A 20 -11.54 -9.51 -11.52
CA GLN A 20 -10.75 -10.70 -11.17
C GLN A 20 -9.33 -10.33 -10.69
N LEU A 21 -9.13 -9.09 -10.25
CA LEU A 21 -7.81 -8.56 -9.93
C LEU A 21 -7.29 -9.13 -8.61
N ALA A 22 -6.20 -9.87 -8.67
CA ALA A 22 -5.55 -10.45 -7.49
C ALA A 22 -4.75 -9.39 -6.70
N PRO A 23 -4.46 -9.62 -5.39
CA PRO A 23 -3.70 -8.69 -4.55
C PRO A 23 -2.32 -8.31 -5.11
N GLU A 24 -1.67 -9.21 -5.84
CA GLU A 24 -0.35 -8.98 -6.44
C GLU A 24 -0.37 -7.97 -7.60
N GLY A 25 -1.56 -7.64 -8.10
CA GLY A 25 -1.77 -6.74 -9.22
C GLY A 25 -1.30 -7.30 -10.57
N ILE A 26 -1.47 -6.49 -11.61
CA ILE A 26 -1.07 -6.82 -12.98
C ILE A 26 -0.20 -5.70 -13.57
N GLU A 27 0.71 -6.06 -14.46
CA GLU A 27 1.52 -5.11 -15.22
C GLU A 27 0.99 -5.01 -16.65
N VAL A 28 0.54 -3.81 -17.02
CA VAL A 28 0.10 -3.49 -18.37
C VAL A 28 1.31 -3.01 -19.17
N THR A 29 1.47 -3.55 -20.37
CA THR A 29 2.61 -3.27 -21.26
C THR A 29 2.17 -2.65 -22.58
N LYS A 30 3.05 -1.88 -23.20
CA LYS A 30 2.88 -1.36 -24.56
C LYS A 30 4.13 -1.70 -25.37
N HIS A 31 3.97 -2.50 -26.43
CA HIS A 31 5.10 -3.03 -27.23
C HIS A 31 6.17 -3.73 -26.36
N GLY A 32 5.73 -4.57 -25.42
CA GLY A 32 6.62 -5.32 -24.51
C GLY A 32 7.25 -4.49 -23.38
N LYS A 33 7.11 -3.17 -23.41
CA LYS A 33 7.61 -2.28 -22.34
C LYS A 33 6.56 -2.08 -21.26
N PRO A 34 6.91 -2.13 -19.97
CA PRO A 34 6.00 -1.78 -18.88
C PRO A 34 5.42 -0.38 -19.08
N LEU A 35 4.10 -0.25 -18.99
CA LEU A 35 3.38 1.00 -19.14
C LEU A 35 2.72 1.43 -17.82
N ALA A 36 2.04 0.50 -17.15
CA ALA A 36 1.33 0.76 -15.90
C ALA A 36 1.24 -0.50 -15.04
N ARG A 37 0.93 -0.32 -13.76
CA ARG A 37 0.52 -1.40 -12.86
C ARG A 37 -0.82 -1.07 -12.24
N ILE A 38 -1.67 -2.09 -12.11
CA ILE A 38 -3.01 -1.96 -11.54
C ILE A 38 -3.09 -2.90 -10.36
N TYR A 39 -3.50 -2.35 -9.22
CA TYR A 39 -3.69 -3.07 -7.96
C TYR A 39 -5.15 -2.91 -7.52
N PRO A 40 -5.72 -3.92 -6.85
CA PRO A 40 -7.02 -3.75 -6.23
C PRO A 40 -6.91 -2.66 -5.17
N VAL A 41 -7.99 -1.90 -4.98
CA VAL A 41 -8.06 -0.96 -3.87
C VAL A 41 -7.99 -1.76 -2.58
N GLU A 42 -7.02 -1.47 -1.71
CA GLU A 42 -6.89 -2.17 -0.43
C GLU A 42 -8.19 -2.05 0.36
N GLN A 43 -8.85 -3.18 0.63
CA GLN A 43 -9.97 -3.23 1.55
C GLN A 43 -9.42 -3.12 2.98
N GLN A 44 -9.24 -1.87 3.40
CA GLN A 44 -8.96 -1.39 4.75
C GLN A 44 -7.77 -2.02 5.50
N SER A 45 -6.90 -1.14 5.98
CA SER A 45 -5.85 -1.36 6.98
C SER A 45 -6.37 -1.91 8.33
N ALA A 46 -7.64 -2.29 8.44
CA ALA A 46 -8.24 -2.91 9.62
C ALA A 46 -7.47 -4.18 10.03
N ALA A 47 -6.96 -4.95 9.06
CA ALA A 47 -6.10 -6.11 9.33
C ALA A 47 -4.76 -5.74 10.01
N LEU A 48 -4.32 -4.48 9.90
CA LEU A 48 -3.09 -3.99 10.54
C LEU A 48 -3.33 -3.50 11.97
N ILE A 49 -4.57 -3.20 12.35
CA ILE A 49 -4.92 -2.76 13.70
C ILE A 49 -4.55 -3.88 14.68
N GLY A 50 -3.64 -3.59 15.62
CA GLY A 50 -3.17 -4.57 16.60
C GLY A 50 -2.09 -5.54 16.11
N SER A 51 -1.67 -5.50 14.84
CA SER A 51 -0.62 -6.36 14.28
C SER A 51 0.75 -6.23 15.00
N LEU A 52 0.97 -5.10 15.67
CA LEU A 52 2.17 -4.79 16.45
C LEU A 52 1.94 -4.87 17.98
N LYS A 53 0.79 -5.37 18.44
CA LYS A 53 0.50 -5.50 19.87
C LYS A 53 1.57 -6.36 20.55
N GLY A 54 2.21 -5.81 21.58
CA GLY A 54 3.28 -6.48 22.33
C GLY A 54 4.64 -6.54 21.62
N LYS A 55 4.78 -6.02 20.40
CA LYS A 55 6.05 -5.96 19.65
C LYS A 55 6.73 -4.59 19.74
N LEU A 56 6.05 -3.57 20.26
CA LEU A 56 6.59 -2.23 20.44
C LEU A 56 7.30 -2.11 21.80
N LYS A 57 8.51 -1.54 21.79
CA LYS A 57 9.27 -1.19 23.00
C LYS A 57 9.33 0.34 23.10
N LYS A 58 8.94 0.90 24.25
CA LYS A 58 9.10 2.35 24.52
C LYS A 58 10.59 2.69 24.50
N HIS A 59 10.97 3.70 23.72
CA HIS A 59 12.33 4.22 23.67
C HIS A 59 12.31 5.66 24.14
N GLY A 60 13.07 5.96 25.20
CA GLY A 60 13.05 7.28 25.84
C GLY A 60 11.71 7.61 26.49
N ASP A 61 11.53 8.90 26.82
CA ASP A 61 10.23 9.41 27.25
C ASP A 61 9.47 10.01 26.06
N THR A 62 8.41 9.32 25.64
CA THR A 62 7.54 9.71 24.52
C THR A 62 6.72 10.96 24.81
N GLU A 63 6.47 11.23 26.09
CA GLU A 63 5.65 12.37 26.52
C GLU A 63 6.50 13.62 26.77
N SER A 64 7.83 13.49 26.70
CA SER A 64 8.74 14.62 26.84
C SER A 64 8.94 15.30 25.49
N THR A 65 8.78 16.61 25.47
CA THR A 65 9.11 17.45 24.31
C THR A 65 10.60 17.78 24.24
N GLY A 66 11.38 17.40 25.26
CA GLY A 66 12.79 17.81 25.40
C GLY A 66 12.97 19.28 25.77
N ALA A 67 11.88 20.05 25.91
CA ALA A 67 11.94 21.46 26.29
C ALA A 67 12.01 21.60 27.82
N VAL A 68 12.90 22.48 28.29
CA VAL A 68 12.91 22.89 29.69
C VAL A 68 11.84 23.97 29.87
N TRP A 69 10.85 23.70 30.72
CA TRP A 69 9.84 24.69 31.08
C TRP A 69 10.47 25.77 31.98
N ASN A 70 10.46 27.02 31.52
CA ASN A 70 10.95 28.17 32.29
C ASN A 70 9.75 29.05 32.70
N ALA A 71 9.09 28.69 33.80
CA ALA A 71 8.06 29.55 34.40
C ALA A 71 8.74 30.69 35.16
N GLN A 72 8.45 31.93 34.76
CA GLN A 72 8.69 33.09 35.59
C GLN A 72 7.56 33.18 36.62
N SER A 73 7.93 32.97 37.89
CA SER A 73 7.08 33.20 39.07
C SER A 73 6.91 34.69 39.36
#